data_AF-V4Y7P1-F1
#
_entry.id   AF-V4Y7P1-F1
#
_cell.length_a   1.000
_cell.length_b   1.000
_cell.length_c   1.000
_cell.angle_alpha   90.00
_cell.angle_beta   90.00
_cell.angle_gamma   90.00
#
_symmetry.space_group_name_H-M   'P 1'
#
loop_
_entity.id
_entity.type
_entity.pdbx_description
1 polymer ?
#
loop_
_entity_poly.entity_id
_entity_poly.type
_entity_poly.pdbx_seq_one_letter_code
_entity_poly.pdbx_strand_id
1 'polypeptide(L)'
;MGLADEFDYPLRGPDALKIALIGGGLLFAAVLINIVGTLLSIVLIGLLILPFAFVPQLLTQGYLVRVLDSTLDGEAEPPVWEDWTDIVVDGLKLIAVVLAYFLPVVVLSVVFAVLFAGLSATAGAAGEPGGALAGAGAIVGLLFGLLALVLSLAALYVAPIGLCGMVHDDALGGAFDPDRLREVGTSREYAVAWLVGGAILVVGGGAAQLLVFLLIGFPLVFVVQVLSFRIFARGYADALGLDVAPAGADATDLGSPTASGPDPDPLSGPSADADESVAPDPDPLADDPPDRFAPDDEDGSDDTRRG
;
A
#
# COMPACT_ATOMS: atom_id res chain seq x y z
N MET A 1 16.82 7.16 -17.97
CA MET A 1 16.58 5.87 -17.31
C MET A 1 15.66 5.06 -18.21
N GLY A 2 16.01 3.81 -18.52
CA GLY A 2 15.34 3.06 -19.58
C GLY A 2 14.03 2.44 -19.11
N LEU A 3 12.91 2.80 -19.75
CA LEU A 3 11.61 2.11 -19.56
C LEU A 3 11.73 0.58 -19.70
N ALA A 4 12.78 0.09 -20.38
CA ALA A 4 13.09 -1.33 -20.52
C ALA A 4 13.24 -2.06 -19.17
N ASP A 5 13.90 -1.46 -18.18
CA ASP A 5 14.16 -2.12 -16.89
C ASP A 5 12.89 -2.25 -16.04
N GLU A 6 11.87 -1.41 -16.31
CA GLU A 6 10.55 -1.47 -15.68
C GLU A 6 9.76 -2.69 -16.19
N PHE A 7 9.84 -2.99 -17.49
CA PHE A 7 9.11 -4.09 -18.10
C PHE A 7 9.62 -5.47 -17.67
N ASP A 8 10.89 -5.57 -17.33
CA ASP A 8 11.48 -6.83 -16.87
C ASP A 8 11.15 -7.14 -15.42
N TYR A 9 10.79 -6.15 -14.59
CA TYR A 9 10.48 -6.34 -13.17
C TYR A 9 9.50 -7.49 -12.87
N PRO A 10 8.30 -7.57 -13.47
CA PRO A 10 7.37 -8.67 -13.20
C PRO A 10 7.87 -10.05 -13.68
N LEU A 11 8.96 -10.08 -14.45
CA LEU A 11 9.60 -11.29 -14.96
C LEU A 11 10.91 -11.64 -14.21
N ARG A 12 11.31 -10.82 -13.22
CA ARG A 12 12.53 -11.06 -12.44
C ARG A 12 12.31 -12.15 -11.38
N GLY A 13 13.37 -12.92 -11.19
CA GLY A 13 13.43 -13.99 -10.21
C GLY A 13 12.95 -15.35 -10.73
N PRO A 14 13.34 -16.46 -10.07
CA PRO A 14 12.94 -17.81 -10.45
C PRO A 14 11.42 -18.04 -10.30
N ASP A 15 10.74 -17.22 -9.51
CA ASP A 15 9.32 -17.36 -9.18
C ASP A 15 8.39 -16.40 -9.93
N ALA A 16 8.91 -15.50 -10.78
CA ALA A 16 8.11 -14.54 -11.54
C ALA A 16 6.98 -15.21 -12.34
N LEU A 17 7.28 -16.33 -13.01
CA LEU A 17 6.27 -17.11 -13.72
C LEU A 17 5.20 -17.67 -12.78
N LYS A 18 5.59 -18.19 -11.62
CA LYS A 18 4.63 -18.73 -10.64
C LYS A 18 3.75 -17.60 -10.09
N ILE A 19 4.34 -16.46 -9.78
CA ILE A 19 3.64 -15.26 -9.31
C ILE A 19 2.59 -14.82 -10.33
N ALA A 20 2.98 -14.70 -11.61
CA ALA A 20 2.07 -14.31 -12.69
C ALA A 20 0.98 -15.36 -12.94
N LEU A 21 1.30 -16.65 -12.85
CA LEU A 21 0.33 -17.74 -13.02
C LEU A 21 -0.67 -17.81 -11.86
N ILE A 22 -0.23 -17.62 -10.62
CA ILE A 22 -1.11 -17.58 -9.45
C ILE A 22 -2.04 -16.36 -9.52
N GLY A 23 -1.48 -15.17 -9.76
CA GLY A 23 -2.26 -13.94 -9.91
C GLY A 23 -3.26 -14.00 -11.07
N GLY A 24 -2.81 -14.47 -12.23
CA GLY A 24 -3.69 -14.71 -13.38
C GLY A 24 -4.75 -15.77 -13.11
N GLY A 25 -4.40 -16.85 -12.41
CA GLY A 25 -5.33 -17.89 -11.98
C GLY A 25 -6.42 -17.36 -11.04
N LEU A 26 -6.07 -16.47 -10.11
CA LEU A 26 -7.03 -15.79 -9.22
C LEU A 26 -7.99 -14.89 -9.99
N LEU A 27 -7.49 -14.09 -10.94
CA LEU A 27 -8.33 -13.27 -11.80
C LEU A 27 -9.28 -14.13 -12.65
N PHE A 28 -8.77 -15.25 -13.20
CA PHE A 28 -9.58 -16.20 -13.94
C PHE A 28 -10.67 -16.82 -13.05
N ALA A 29 -10.31 -17.25 -11.83
CA ALA A 29 -11.26 -17.79 -10.87
C ALA A 29 -12.36 -16.77 -10.53
N ALA A 30 -12.00 -15.51 -10.27
CA ALA A 30 -12.97 -14.44 -10.01
C ALA A 30 -13.97 -14.30 -11.16
N VAL A 31 -13.50 -14.25 -12.41
CA VAL A 31 -14.37 -14.13 -13.58
C VAL A 31 -15.23 -15.37 -13.76
N LEU A 32 -14.67 -16.57 -13.60
CA LEU A 32 -15.41 -17.83 -13.72
C LEU A 32 -16.53 -17.91 -12.68
N ILE A 33 -16.26 -17.57 -11.42
CA ILE A 33 -17.27 -17.56 -10.36
C ILE A 33 -18.37 -16.54 -10.66
N ASN A 34 -18.02 -15.36 -11.17
CA ASN A 34 -19.01 -14.36 -11.58
C ASN A 34 -19.90 -14.87 -12.74
N ILE A 35 -19.32 -15.49 -13.76
CA ILE A 35 -20.06 -16.04 -14.90
C ILE A 35 -20.98 -17.17 -14.42
N VAL A 36 -20.45 -18.16 -13.71
CA VAL A 36 -21.20 -19.31 -13.20
C VAL A 36 -22.30 -18.85 -12.26
N GLY A 37 -21.98 -17.97 -11.32
CA GLY A 37 -22.93 -17.41 -10.38
C GLY A 37 -24.06 -16.63 -11.07
N THR A 38 -23.74 -15.84 -12.10
CA THR A 38 -24.75 -15.10 -12.86
C THR A 38 -25.64 -16.05 -13.66
N LEU A 39 -25.08 -17.07 -14.32
CA LEU A 39 -25.86 -18.06 -15.07
C LEU A 39 -26.78 -18.89 -14.16
N LEU A 40 -26.29 -19.26 -12.97
CA LEU A 40 -27.05 -20.04 -11.99
C LEU A 40 -27.99 -19.18 -11.13
N SER A 41 -27.94 -17.84 -11.25
CA SER A 41 -28.80 -16.94 -10.48
C SER A 41 -30.29 -17.17 -10.78
N ILE A 42 -30.60 -17.66 -11.99
CA ILE A 42 -31.93 -18.10 -12.44
C ILE A 42 -32.51 -19.16 -11.49
N VAL A 43 -31.68 -19.99 -10.86
CA VAL A 43 -32.06 -21.10 -9.98
C VAL A 43 -31.92 -20.73 -8.50
N LEU A 44 -31.79 -19.44 -8.16
CA LEU A 44 -31.48 -18.90 -6.81
C LEU A 44 -30.08 -19.29 -6.26
N ILE A 45 -29.57 -20.47 -6.60
CA ILE A 45 -28.28 -21.02 -6.18
C ILE A 45 -27.12 -20.11 -6.61
N GLY A 46 -27.20 -19.50 -7.80
CA GLY A 46 -26.15 -18.59 -8.26
C GLY A 46 -25.97 -17.36 -7.37
N LEU A 47 -27.05 -16.86 -6.74
CA LEU A 47 -26.98 -15.71 -5.83
C LEU A 47 -26.13 -16.03 -4.58
N LEU A 48 -26.11 -17.29 -4.14
CA LEU A 48 -25.29 -17.74 -3.00
C LEU A 48 -23.80 -17.85 -3.37
N ILE A 49 -23.47 -18.03 -4.66
CA ILE A 49 -22.10 -18.21 -5.14
C ILE A 49 -21.40 -16.87 -5.39
N LEU A 50 -22.15 -15.83 -5.82
CA LEU A 50 -21.60 -14.50 -6.15
C LEU A 50 -20.68 -13.91 -5.07
N PRO A 51 -21.02 -13.95 -3.77
CA PRO A 51 -20.15 -13.42 -2.72
C PRO A 51 -18.76 -14.07 -2.67
N PHE A 52 -18.64 -15.34 -3.06
CA PHE A 52 -17.35 -16.05 -3.06
C PHE A 52 -16.41 -15.58 -4.18
N ALA A 53 -16.93 -14.92 -5.22
CA ALA A 53 -16.10 -14.27 -6.24
C ALA A 53 -15.26 -13.12 -5.67
N PHE A 54 -15.63 -12.64 -4.47
CA PHE A 54 -14.89 -11.62 -3.77
C PHE A 54 -13.54 -12.12 -3.24
N VAL A 55 -13.41 -13.41 -2.91
CA VAL A 55 -12.17 -13.93 -2.29
C VAL A 55 -10.95 -13.85 -3.23
N PRO A 56 -11.00 -14.33 -4.50
CA PRO A 56 -9.85 -14.20 -5.40
C PRO A 56 -9.54 -12.75 -5.74
N GLN A 57 -10.58 -11.90 -5.79
CA GLN A 57 -10.40 -10.47 -6.00
C GLN A 57 -9.65 -9.83 -4.83
N LEU A 58 -10.05 -10.16 -3.59
CA LEU A 58 -9.45 -9.65 -2.36
C LEU A 58 -7.97 -10.04 -2.26
N LEU A 59 -7.64 -11.29 -2.60
CA LEU A 59 -6.27 -11.78 -2.68
C LEU A 59 -5.43 -11.00 -3.70
N THR A 60 -6.01 -10.73 -4.87
CA THR A 60 -5.32 -9.95 -5.90
C THR A 60 -5.07 -8.51 -5.42
N GLN A 61 -6.06 -7.88 -4.77
CA GLN A 61 -5.88 -6.52 -4.23
C GLN A 61 -4.83 -6.48 -3.11
N GLY A 62 -4.83 -7.46 -2.20
CA GLY A 62 -3.83 -7.55 -1.15
C GLY A 62 -2.42 -7.75 -1.66
N TYR A 63 -2.26 -8.53 -2.72
CA TYR A 63 -0.96 -8.69 -3.37
C TYR A 63 -0.46 -7.35 -3.94
N LEU A 64 -1.34 -6.53 -4.52
CA LEU A 64 -0.97 -5.20 -5.00
C LEU A 64 -0.50 -4.29 -3.85
N VAL A 65 -1.04 -4.42 -2.64
CA VAL A 65 -0.52 -3.72 -1.45
C VAL A 65 0.89 -4.18 -1.12
N ARG A 66 1.15 -5.49 -1.13
CA ARG A 66 2.50 -6.05 -0.90
C ARG A 66 3.50 -5.59 -1.97
N VAL A 67 3.04 -5.35 -3.20
CA VAL A 67 3.87 -4.75 -4.27
C VAL A 67 4.21 -3.30 -3.94
N LEU A 68 3.29 -2.52 -3.36
CA LEU A 68 3.61 -1.17 -2.89
C LEU A 68 4.67 -1.23 -1.79
N ASP A 69 4.47 -2.10 -0.80
CA ASP A 69 5.36 -2.30 0.35
C ASP A 69 6.79 -2.66 -0.06
N SER A 70 6.95 -3.79 -0.77
CA SER A 70 8.23 -4.22 -1.35
C SER A 70 8.89 -3.15 -2.24
N THR A 71 8.08 -2.34 -2.94
CA THR A 71 8.64 -1.24 -3.74
C THR A 71 9.16 -0.11 -2.88
N LEU A 72 8.46 0.27 -1.80
CA LEU A 72 8.91 1.32 -0.88
C LEU A 72 10.12 0.87 -0.05
N ASP A 73 10.23 -0.43 0.23
CA ASP A 73 11.39 -1.03 0.89
C ASP A 73 12.61 -1.21 -0.03
N GLY A 74 12.46 -0.91 -1.32
CA GLY A 74 13.56 -1.00 -2.29
C GLY A 74 13.85 -2.41 -2.78
N GLU A 75 12.91 -3.35 -2.64
CA GLU A 75 13.09 -4.70 -3.15
C GLU A 75 13.08 -4.72 -4.69
N ALA A 76 14.05 -5.47 -5.24
CA ALA A 76 14.29 -5.59 -6.68
C ALA A 76 13.44 -6.68 -7.35
N GLU A 77 12.90 -7.62 -6.56
CA GLU A 77 12.08 -8.75 -7.01
C GLU A 77 10.62 -8.59 -6.56
N PRO A 78 9.64 -9.11 -7.31
CA PRO A 78 8.24 -9.09 -6.90
C PRO A 78 8.00 -9.97 -5.67
N PRO A 79 7.08 -9.58 -4.76
CA PRO A 79 6.79 -10.35 -3.55
C PRO A 79 6.22 -11.73 -3.90
N VAL A 80 6.56 -12.73 -3.09
CA VAL A 80 6.03 -14.09 -3.26
C VAL A 80 4.62 -14.25 -2.68
N TRP A 81 3.88 -15.25 -3.18
CA TRP A 81 2.54 -15.60 -2.65
C TRP A 81 2.66 -16.43 -1.38
N GLU A 82 2.97 -15.77 -0.28
CA GLU A 82 3.04 -16.35 1.06
C GLU A 82 2.09 -15.61 2.01
N ASP A 83 1.84 -16.15 3.20
CA ASP A 83 1.01 -15.50 4.23
C ASP A 83 -0.37 -15.03 3.69
N TRP A 84 -1.10 -15.95 3.06
CA TRP A 84 -2.39 -15.67 2.42
C TRP A 84 -3.39 -14.91 3.29
N THR A 85 -3.35 -15.13 4.61
CA THR A 85 -4.20 -14.40 5.57
C THR A 85 -3.87 -12.92 5.59
N ASP A 86 -2.59 -12.56 5.60
CA ASP A 86 -2.14 -11.17 5.64
C ASP A 86 -2.45 -10.49 4.31
N ILE A 87 -2.27 -11.20 3.19
CA ILE A 87 -2.72 -10.73 1.87
C ILE A 87 -4.23 -10.42 1.89
N VAL A 88 -5.06 -11.27 2.48
CA VAL A 88 -6.51 -11.00 2.60
C VAL A 88 -6.79 -9.73 3.42
N VAL A 89 -6.07 -9.55 4.53
CA VAL A 89 -6.21 -8.37 5.40
C VAL A 89 -5.79 -7.11 4.66
N ASP A 90 -4.68 -7.13 3.94
CA ASP A 90 -4.21 -5.98 3.17
C ASP A 90 -5.13 -5.65 2.01
N GLY A 91 -5.72 -6.67 1.37
CA GLY A 91 -6.78 -6.46 0.38
C GLY A 91 -7.99 -5.74 0.98
N LEU A 92 -8.37 -6.08 2.21
CA LEU A 92 -9.48 -5.44 2.90
C LEU A 92 -9.15 -4.00 3.29
N LYS A 93 -7.91 -3.74 3.75
CA LYS A 93 -7.40 -2.39 4.00
C LYS A 93 -7.43 -1.53 2.74
N LEU A 94 -6.94 -2.05 1.61
CA LEU A 94 -6.99 -1.36 0.30
C LEU A 94 -8.42 -1.00 -0.07
N ILE A 95 -9.35 -1.96 0.02
CA ILE A 95 -10.76 -1.72 -0.30
C ILE A 95 -11.35 -0.65 0.63
N ALA A 96 -11.05 -0.69 1.92
CA ALA A 96 -11.51 0.33 2.86
C ALA A 96 -11.00 1.74 2.49
N VAL A 97 -9.72 1.86 2.12
CA VAL A 97 -9.12 3.13 1.67
C VAL A 97 -9.79 3.62 0.39
N VAL A 98 -9.91 2.77 -0.64
CA VAL A 98 -10.56 3.12 -1.90
C VAL A 98 -12.02 3.53 -1.67
N LEU A 99 -12.77 2.80 -0.85
CA LEU A 99 -14.14 3.14 -0.50
C LEU A 99 -14.23 4.50 0.20
N ALA A 100 -13.32 4.80 1.12
CA ALA A 100 -13.28 6.11 1.78
C ALA A 100 -13.05 7.25 0.79
N TYR A 101 -12.13 7.09 -0.18
CA TYR A 101 -11.86 8.08 -1.22
C TYR A 101 -13.03 8.26 -2.20
N PHE A 102 -13.76 7.19 -2.53
CA PHE A 102 -14.91 7.25 -3.44
C PHE A 102 -16.23 7.58 -2.72
N LEU A 103 -16.27 7.58 -1.39
CA LEU A 103 -17.47 7.89 -0.61
C LEU A 103 -18.12 9.23 -0.99
N PRO A 104 -17.39 10.34 -1.19
CA PRO A 104 -17.98 11.61 -1.63
C PRO A 104 -18.70 11.50 -2.99
N VAL A 105 -18.15 10.72 -3.92
CA VAL A 105 -18.75 10.48 -5.25
C VAL A 105 -20.06 9.70 -5.10
N VAL A 106 -20.05 8.66 -4.26
CA VAL A 106 -21.24 7.83 -3.99
C VAL A 106 -22.33 8.67 -3.34
N VAL A 107 -22.00 9.44 -2.30
CA VAL A 107 -22.95 10.33 -1.61
C VAL A 107 -23.53 11.35 -2.58
N LEU A 108 -22.69 12.01 -3.39
CA LEU A 108 -23.14 12.95 -4.41
C LEU A 108 -24.10 12.29 -5.42
N SER A 109 -23.77 11.09 -5.88
CA SER A 109 -24.56 10.33 -6.85
C SER A 109 -25.92 9.92 -6.28
N VAL A 110 -25.96 9.47 -5.02
CA VAL A 110 -27.21 9.11 -4.33
C VAL A 110 -28.08 10.34 -4.11
N VAL A 111 -27.50 11.44 -3.61
CA VAL A 111 -28.23 12.71 -3.42
C VAL A 111 -28.81 13.18 -4.74
N PHE A 112 -28.03 13.17 -5.82
CA PHE A 112 -28.50 13.52 -7.15
C PHE A 112 -29.65 12.62 -7.61
N ALA A 113 -29.52 11.31 -7.48
CA ALA A 113 -30.55 10.35 -7.88
C ALA A 113 -31.87 10.57 -7.13
N VAL A 114 -31.81 10.81 -5.82
CA VAL A 114 -33.01 11.09 -4.98
C VAL A 114 -33.66 12.41 -5.38
N LEU A 115 -32.89 13.48 -5.55
CA LEU A 115 -33.40 14.80 -5.95
C LEU A 115 -34.01 14.75 -7.36
N PHE A 116 -33.35 14.07 -8.30
CA PHE A 116 -33.81 13.93 -9.67
C PHE A 116 -35.08 13.08 -9.78
N ALA A 117 -35.17 11.98 -9.02
CA ALA A 117 -36.38 11.16 -8.95
C ALA A 117 -37.56 11.95 -8.36
N GLY A 118 -37.32 12.73 -7.29
CA GLY A 118 -38.34 13.59 -6.69
C GLY A 118 -38.85 14.67 -7.64
N LEU A 119 -37.95 15.35 -8.36
CA LEU A 119 -38.30 16.38 -9.35
C LEU A 119 -39.08 15.80 -10.54
N SER A 120 -38.69 14.60 -11.01
CA SER A 120 -39.38 13.91 -12.11
C SER A 120 -40.81 13.50 -11.73
N ALA A 121 -41.01 13.06 -10.49
CA ALA A 121 -42.33 12.69 -9.98
C ALA A 121 -43.27 13.91 -9.84
N THR A 122 -42.77 15.06 -9.38
CA THR A 122 -43.58 16.28 -9.24
C THR A 122 -43.94 16.91 -10.59
N ALA A 123 -42.99 16.95 -11.54
CA ALA A 123 -43.24 17.46 -12.89
C ALA A 123 -44.26 16.61 -13.65
N GLY A 124 -44.22 15.28 -13.49
CA GLY A 124 -45.21 14.36 -14.06
C GLY A 124 -46.61 14.54 -13.47
N ALA A 125 -46.72 14.90 -12.18
CA ALA A 125 -47.99 15.17 -11.51
C ALA A 125 -48.59 16.53 -11.87
N ALA A 126 -47.76 17.54 -12.21
CA ALA A 126 -48.20 18.91 -12.49
C ALA A 126 -48.67 19.14 -13.93
N GLY A 127 -48.47 18.19 -14.86
CA GLY A 127 -48.92 18.31 -16.25
C GLY A 127 -48.23 19.42 -17.06
N GLU A 128 -47.06 19.89 -16.60
CA GLU A 128 -46.33 20.97 -17.24
C GLU A 128 -45.75 20.56 -18.61
N PRO A 129 -45.68 21.47 -19.61
CA PRO A 129 -45.06 21.18 -20.90
C PRO A 129 -43.58 20.85 -20.67
N GLY A 130 -43.23 19.57 -20.85
CA GLY A 130 -41.97 18.98 -20.42
C GLY A 130 -40.68 19.58 -21.01
N GLY A 131 -40.75 20.54 -21.93
CA GLY A 131 -39.57 21.11 -22.60
C GLY A 131 -38.67 21.96 -21.70
N ALA A 132 -39.22 22.85 -20.87
CA ALA A 132 -38.43 23.75 -20.02
C ALA A 132 -37.86 23.04 -18.78
N LEU A 133 -38.66 22.18 -18.14
CA LEU A 133 -38.24 21.35 -17.01
C LEU A 133 -37.24 20.26 -17.44
N ALA A 134 -37.41 19.65 -18.61
CA ALA A 134 -36.41 18.72 -19.14
C ALA A 134 -35.10 19.43 -19.51
N GLY A 135 -35.16 20.65 -20.06
CA GLY A 135 -33.97 21.46 -20.36
C GLY A 135 -33.18 21.84 -19.11
N ALA A 136 -33.87 22.31 -18.05
CA ALA A 136 -33.25 22.62 -16.77
C ALA A 136 -32.68 21.36 -16.07
N GLY A 137 -33.43 20.25 -16.10
CA GLY A 137 -32.99 18.96 -15.57
C GLY A 137 -31.75 18.42 -16.28
N ALA A 138 -31.64 18.61 -17.60
CA ALA A 138 -30.47 18.22 -18.38
C ALA A 138 -29.22 19.05 -18.01
N ILE A 139 -29.36 20.37 -17.83
CA ILE A 139 -28.24 21.23 -17.41
C ILE A 139 -27.78 20.85 -16.00
N VAL A 140 -28.71 20.69 -15.06
CA VAL A 140 -28.40 20.26 -13.68
C VAL A 140 -27.74 18.89 -13.69
N GLY A 141 -28.28 17.93 -14.44
CA GLY A 141 -27.68 16.59 -14.58
C GLY A 141 -26.28 16.62 -15.18
N LEU A 142 -26.03 17.49 -16.17
CA LEU A 142 -24.69 17.67 -16.74
C LEU A 142 -23.71 18.28 -15.72
N LEU A 143 -24.13 19.29 -14.95
CA LEU A 143 -23.28 19.89 -13.91
C LEU A 143 -22.97 18.90 -12.79
N PHE A 144 -23.96 18.12 -12.34
CA PHE A 144 -23.74 17.05 -11.36
C PHE A 144 -22.85 15.94 -11.91
N GLY A 145 -23.06 15.52 -13.15
CA GLY A 145 -22.23 14.53 -13.83
C GLY A 145 -20.79 15.01 -13.98
N LEU A 146 -20.58 16.28 -14.34
CA LEU A 146 -19.25 16.88 -14.42
C LEU A 146 -18.58 16.95 -13.04
N LEU A 147 -19.31 17.34 -12.00
CA LEU A 147 -18.79 17.36 -10.63
C LEU A 147 -18.43 15.95 -10.15
N ALA A 148 -19.29 14.97 -10.38
CA ALA A 148 -19.03 13.57 -10.05
C ALA A 148 -17.80 13.05 -10.82
N LEU A 149 -17.64 13.42 -12.10
CA LEU A 149 -16.47 13.07 -12.89
C LEU A 149 -15.19 13.68 -12.31
N VAL A 150 -15.22 14.97 -11.97
CA VAL A 150 -14.06 15.66 -11.36
C VAL A 150 -13.69 15.03 -10.02
N LEU A 151 -14.67 14.77 -9.15
CA LEU A 151 -14.42 14.10 -7.87
C LEU A 151 -13.91 12.67 -8.06
N SER A 152 -14.41 11.95 -9.07
CA SER A 152 -13.93 10.60 -9.39
C SER A 152 -12.49 10.60 -9.87
N LEU A 153 -12.11 11.57 -10.72
CA LEU A 153 -10.73 11.74 -11.17
C LEU A 153 -9.81 12.16 -10.03
N ALA A 154 -10.26 13.06 -9.16
CA ALA A 154 -9.52 13.44 -7.96
C ALA A 154 -9.32 12.22 -7.03
N ALA A 155 -10.37 11.44 -6.77
CA ALA A 155 -10.27 10.21 -5.99
C ALA A 155 -9.32 9.19 -6.65
N LEU A 156 -9.39 9.03 -7.97
CA LEU A 156 -8.50 8.12 -8.73
C LEU A 156 -7.03 8.56 -8.71
N TYR A 157 -6.78 9.87 -8.67
CA TYR A 157 -5.44 10.42 -8.56
C TYR A 157 -4.87 10.28 -7.15
N VAL A 158 -5.69 10.53 -6.12
CA VAL A 158 -5.27 10.58 -4.72
C VAL A 158 -5.24 9.17 -4.07
N ALA A 159 -6.11 8.26 -4.49
CA ALA A 159 -6.18 6.90 -3.94
C ALA A 159 -4.83 6.16 -3.93
N PRO A 160 -4.04 6.11 -5.03
CA PRO A 160 -2.73 5.47 -5.01
C PRO A 160 -1.74 6.14 -4.05
N ILE A 161 -1.80 7.47 -3.86
CA ILE A 161 -1.00 8.18 -2.83
C ILE A 161 -1.37 7.68 -1.44
N GLY A 162 -2.68 7.62 -1.15
CA GLY A 162 -3.18 7.12 0.13
C GLY A 162 -2.80 5.66 0.39
N LEU A 163 -2.82 4.80 -0.62
CA LEU A 163 -2.37 3.42 -0.48
C LEU A 163 -0.88 3.32 -0.17
N CYS A 164 -0.04 4.14 -0.81
CA CYS A 164 1.39 4.19 -0.49
C CYS A 164 1.61 4.72 0.94
N GLY A 165 0.88 5.76 1.35
CA GLY A 165 0.97 6.32 2.70
C GLY A 165 0.52 5.35 3.80
N MET A 166 -0.51 4.54 3.53
CA MET A 166 -0.97 3.48 4.43
C MET A 166 0.12 2.47 4.74
N VAL A 167 0.83 2.04 3.68
CA VAL A 167 1.90 1.05 3.75
C VAL A 167 3.14 1.66 4.39
N HIS A 168 3.50 2.87 3.98
CA HIS A 168 4.64 3.60 4.53
C HIS A 168 4.57 3.82 6.05
N ASP A 169 3.37 4.09 6.58
CA ASP A 169 3.17 4.28 8.03
C ASP A 169 2.76 3.00 8.78
N ASP A 170 2.63 1.87 8.07
CA ASP A 170 2.02 0.62 8.56
C ASP A 170 0.69 0.84 9.32
N ALA A 171 -0.11 1.79 8.84
CA ALA A 171 -1.33 2.22 9.51
C ALA A 171 -2.40 2.69 8.53
N LEU A 172 -3.64 2.25 8.73
CA LEU A 172 -4.80 2.72 7.95
C LEU A 172 -4.95 4.25 7.96
N GLY A 173 -4.55 4.90 9.05
CA GLY A 173 -4.58 6.36 9.18
C GLY A 173 -3.61 7.08 8.25
N GLY A 174 -2.48 6.46 7.92
CA GLY A 174 -1.47 7.01 7.00
C GLY A 174 -2.00 7.22 5.59
N ALA A 175 -3.12 6.57 5.24
CA ALA A 175 -3.80 6.77 3.97
C ALA A 175 -4.42 8.15 3.80
N PHE A 176 -4.65 8.89 4.88
CA PHE A 176 -5.45 10.12 4.89
C PHE A 176 -4.68 11.34 5.40
N ASP A 177 -3.35 11.28 5.43
CA ASP A 177 -2.50 12.40 5.82
C ASP A 177 -2.60 13.55 4.80
N PRO A 178 -3.25 14.67 5.12
CA PRO A 178 -3.48 15.75 4.16
C PRO A 178 -2.19 16.46 3.72
N ASP A 179 -1.18 16.50 4.58
CA ASP A 179 0.08 17.18 4.27
C ASP A 179 0.84 16.36 3.23
N ARG A 180 0.92 15.05 3.43
CA ARG A 180 1.50 14.11 2.45
C ARG A 180 0.72 14.08 1.14
N LEU A 181 -0.61 14.04 1.19
CA LEU A 181 -1.42 14.04 -0.02
C LEU A 181 -1.19 15.30 -0.86
N ARG A 182 -0.99 16.44 -0.20
CA ARG A 182 -0.69 17.70 -0.87
C ARG A 182 0.74 17.72 -1.41
N GLU A 183 1.72 17.30 -0.63
CA GLU A 183 3.12 17.25 -1.02
C GLU A 183 3.32 16.33 -2.23
N VAL A 184 2.93 15.06 -2.11
CA VAL A 184 3.08 14.08 -3.19
C VAL A 184 2.16 14.41 -4.36
N GLY A 185 0.91 14.77 -4.09
CA GLY A 185 -0.08 15.04 -5.13
C GLY A 185 0.23 16.26 -5.99
N THR A 186 1.04 17.20 -5.50
CA THR A 186 1.48 18.38 -6.28
C THR A 186 2.88 18.23 -6.89
N SER A 187 3.58 17.15 -6.58
CA SER A 187 4.88 16.84 -7.17
C SER A 187 4.76 16.49 -8.67
N ARG A 188 5.79 16.83 -9.44
CA ARG A 188 5.82 16.53 -10.87
C ARG A 188 6.12 15.06 -11.11
N GLU A 189 6.97 14.51 -10.24
CA GLU A 189 7.47 13.14 -10.23
C GLU A 189 6.28 12.18 -10.12
N TYR A 190 5.42 12.39 -9.12
CA TYR A 190 4.21 11.59 -8.96
C TYR A 190 3.22 11.78 -10.12
N ALA A 191 2.99 13.01 -10.58
CA ALA A 191 2.05 13.26 -11.68
C ALA A 191 2.46 12.52 -12.97
N VAL A 192 3.76 12.49 -13.28
CA VAL A 192 4.30 11.73 -14.41
C VAL A 192 4.14 10.23 -14.18
N ALA A 193 4.50 9.73 -12.99
CA ALA A 193 4.34 8.31 -12.66
C ALA A 193 2.87 7.86 -12.74
N TRP A 194 1.94 8.66 -12.24
CA TRP A 194 0.51 8.39 -12.33
C TRP A 194 0.03 8.33 -13.79
N LEU A 195 0.49 9.25 -14.64
CA LEU A 195 0.15 9.24 -16.06
C LEU A 195 0.73 8.02 -16.78
N VAL A 196 1.99 7.65 -16.51
CA VAL A 196 2.65 6.49 -17.13
C VAL A 196 2.02 5.19 -16.65
N GLY A 197 1.88 5.00 -15.34
CA GLY A 197 1.22 3.82 -14.74
C GLY A 197 -0.23 3.71 -15.19
N GLY A 198 -0.97 4.83 -15.21
CA GLY A 198 -2.33 4.88 -15.74
C GLY A 198 -2.42 4.53 -17.22
N ALA A 199 -1.50 5.05 -18.04
CA ALA A 199 -1.44 4.71 -19.47
C ALA A 199 -1.14 3.22 -19.71
N ILE A 200 -0.22 2.64 -18.92
CA ILE A 200 0.08 1.20 -18.96
C ILE A 200 -1.14 0.38 -18.54
N LEU A 201 -1.84 0.79 -17.49
CA LEU A 201 -3.04 0.09 -17.02
C LEU A 201 -4.15 0.12 -18.08
N VAL A 202 -4.35 1.26 -18.75
CA VAL A 202 -5.37 1.40 -19.81
C VAL A 202 -4.98 0.67 -21.09
N VAL A 203 -3.78 0.90 -21.61
CA VAL A 203 -3.33 0.34 -22.90
C VAL A 203 -2.96 -1.14 -22.74
N GLY A 204 -2.13 -1.46 -21.76
CA GLY A 204 -1.72 -2.83 -21.46
C GLY A 204 -2.88 -3.68 -20.95
N GLY A 205 -3.68 -3.13 -20.03
CA GLY A 205 -4.86 -3.82 -19.53
C GLY A 205 -5.92 -4.01 -20.62
N GLY A 206 -6.17 -3.00 -21.45
CA GLY A 206 -7.06 -3.10 -22.61
C GLY A 206 -6.60 -4.15 -23.62
N ALA A 207 -5.32 -4.18 -23.97
CA ALA A 207 -4.76 -5.21 -24.86
C ALA A 207 -4.85 -6.61 -24.24
N ALA A 208 -4.51 -6.75 -22.96
CA ALA A 208 -4.60 -8.01 -22.22
C ALA A 208 -6.04 -8.51 -22.11
N GLN A 209 -7.01 -7.60 -21.96
CA GLN A 209 -8.43 -7.92 -21.91
C GLN A 209 -8.92 -8.59 -23.21
N LEU A 210 -8.40 -8.21 -24.37
CA LEU A 210 -8.73 -8.86 -25.64
C LEU A 210 -8.24 -10.32 -25.69
N LEU A 211 -7.17 -10.63 -24.95
CA LEU A 211 -6.55 -11.96 -24.87
C LEU A 211 -7.17 -12.84 -23.78
N VAL A 212 -8.13 -12.34 -23.01
CA VAL A 212 -8.81 -13.11 -21.93
C VAL A 212 -9.50 -14.36 -22.48
N PHE A 213 -10.03 -14.31 -23.71
CA PHE A 213 -10.62 -15.47 -24.38
C PHE A 213 -9.62 -16.61 -24.64
N LEU A 214 -8.32 -16.30 -24.69
CA LEU A 214 -7.24 -17.26 -24.88
C LEU A 214 -6.65 -17.76 -23.54
N LEU A 215 -7.25 -17.39 -22.40
CA LEU A 215 -6.80 -17.67 -21.03
C LEU A 215 -5.46 -17.01 -20.65
N ILE A 216 -4.57 -16.77 -21.59
CA ILE A 216 -3.28 -16.08 -21.38
C ILE A 216 -3.45 -14.58 -21.06
N GLY A 217 -4.62 -14.00 -21.36
CA GLY A 217 -4.92 -12.62 -20.98
C GLY A 217 -4.92 -12.40 -19.47
N PHE A 218 -5.30 -13.39 -18.64
CA PHE A 218 -5.39 -13.20 -17.19
C PHE A 218 -4.05 -12.96 -16.51
N PRO A 219 -3.00 -13.81 -16.71
CA PRO A 219 -1.66 -13.50 -16.20
C PRO A 219 -1.14 -12.15 -16.70
N LEU A 220 -1.43 -11.79 -17.95
CA LEU A 220 -0.98 -10.52 -18.52
C LEU A 220 -1.66 -9.31 -17.86
N VAL A 221 -2.97 -9.37 -17.62
CA VAL A 221 -3.69 -8.34 -16.86
C VAL A 221 -3.08 -8.18 -15.47
N PHE A 222 -2.78 -9.29 -14.79
CA PHE A 222 -2.16 -9.26 -13.46
C PHE A 222 -0.76 -8.61 -13.49
N VAL A 223 0.10 -9.00 -14.44
CA VAL A 223 1.44 -8.41 -14.62
C VAL A 223 1.36 -6.90 -14.88
N VAL A 224 0.41 -6.46 -15.71
CA VAL A 224 0.17 -5.04 -15.97
C VAL A 224 -0.25 -4.29 -14.69
N GLN A 225 -1.07 -4.90 -13.84
CA GLN A 225 -1.46 -4.30 -12.56
C GLN A 225 -0.26 -4.15 -11.61
N VAL A 226 0.53 -5.21 -11.45
CA VAL A 226 1.75 -5.18 -10.62
C VAL A 226 2.71 -4.09 -11.09
N LEU A 227 2.96 -4.01 -12.40
CA LEU A 227 3.81 -2.98 -12.99
C LEU A 227 3.29 -1.57 -12.72
N SER A 228 1.98 -1.35 -12.88
CA SER A 228 1.37 -0.04 -12.67
C SER A 228 1.45 0.39 -11.20
N PHE A 229 1.19 -0.52 -10.26
CA PHE A 229 1.29 -0.25 -8.83
C PHE A 229 2.73 0.05 -8.40
N ARG A 230 3.71 -0.67 -8.94
CA ARG A 230 5.13 -0.34 -8.72
C ARG A 230 5.48 1.07 -9.20
N ILE A 231 5.02 1.45 -10.39
CA ILE A 231 5.25 2.81 -10.92
C ILE A 231 4.62 3.85 -10.00
N PHE A 232 3.42 3.61 -9.45
CA PHE A 232 2.79 4.51 -8.49
C PHE A 232 3.60 4.64 -7.20
N ALA A 233 4.08 3.52 -6.62
CA ALA A 233 4.92 3.52 -5.43
C ALA A 233 6.26 4.25 -5.66
N ARG A 234 6.87 4.08 -6.83
CA ARG A 234 8.10 4.81 -7.20
C ARG A 234 7.88 6.30 -7.34
N GLY A 235 6.83 6.71 -8.05
CA GLY A 235 6.48 8.13 -8.15
C GLY A 235 6.21 8.75 -6.78
N TYR A 236 5.65 7.97 -5.86
CA TYR A 236 5.46 8.39 -4.48
C TYR A 236 6.80 8.51 -3.72
N ALA A 237 7.69 7.53 -3.86
CA ALA A 237 9.02 7.54 -3.25
C ALA A 237 9.88 8.70 -3.77
N ASP A 238 9.90 8.93 -5.08
CA ASP A 238 10.61 10.03 -5.74
C ASP A 238 10.10 11.40 -5.25
N ALA A 239 8.78 11.53 -5.06
CA ALA A 239 8.16 12.76 -4.57
C ALA A 239 8.56 13.11 -3.13
N LEU A 240 8.85 12.09 -2.30
CA LEU A 240 9.32 12.25 -0.93
C LEU A 240 10.86 12.19 -0.79
N GLY A 241 11.58 11.93 -1.89
CA GLY A 241 13.03 11.76 -1.87
C GLY A 241 13.49 10.53 -1.07
N LEU A 242 12.70 9.46 -1.08
CA LEU A 242 13.09 8.19 -0.43
C LEU A 242 14.15 7.48 -1.27
N ASP A 243 15.19 6.96 -0.63
CA ASP A 243 16.24 6.14 -1.29
C ASP A 243 15.69 4.73 -1.58
N VAL A 244 14.91 4.63 -2.65
CA VAL A 244 14.41 3.36 -3.18
C VAL A 244 15.36 2.89 -4.28
N ALA A 245 15.81 1.64 -4.22
CA ALA A 245 16.77 1.10 -5.17
C ALA A 245 16.29 1.29 -6.62
N PRO A 246 17.16 1.78 -7.53
CA PRO A 246 16.75 2.06 -8.90
C PRO A 246 16.32 0.78 -9.62
N ALA A 247 15.38 0.92 -10.55
CA ALA A 247 14.93 -0.16 -11.40
C ALA A 247 16.10 -0.83 -12.13
N GLY A 248 16.47 -2.04 -11.72
CA GLY A 248 17.58 -2.77 -12.35
C GLY A 248 18.92 -2.69 -11.63
N ALA A 249 18.98 -2.15 -10.42
CA ALA A 249 20.06 -2.53 -9.52
C ALA A 249 19.92 -4.03 -9.22
N ASP A 250 20.76 -4.85 -9.86
CA ASP A 250 20.99 -6.19 -9.35
C ASP A 250 21.46 -6.05 -7.90
N ALA A 251 21.11 -7.00 -7.03
CA ALA A 251 21.64 -7.06 -5.66
C ALA A 251 23.18 -7.09 -5.63
N THR A 252 23.84 -7.31 -6.77
CA THR A 252 25.29 -7.24 -6.96
C THR A 252 25.84 -5.84 -7.32
N ASP A 253 25.01 -4.89 -7.74
CA ASP A 253 25.44 -3.51 -8.10
C ASP A 253 25.33 -2.53 -6.91
N LEU A 254 24.53 -2.88 -5.90
CA LEU A 254 24.60 -2.27 -4.58
C LEU A 254 25.79 -2.88 -3.85
N GLY A 255 26.98 -2.33 -4.13
CA GLY A 255 28.21 -2.70 -3.45
C GLY A 255 27.95 -2.83 -1.95
N SER A 256 28.26 -4.01 -1.41
CA SER A 256 28.29 -4.27 0.03
C SER A 256 28.95 -3.06 0.71
N PRO A 257 28.41 -2.53 1.82
CA PRO A 257 29.04 -1.42 2.51
C PRO A 257 30.49 -1.81 2.72
N THR A 258 31.39 -1.10 2.05
CA THR A 258 32.82 -1.37 2.07
C THR A 258 33.28 -1.28 3.52
N ALA A 259 33.37 -2.41 4.20
CA ALA A 259 34.22 -2.60 5.35
C ALA A 259 35.66 -2.59 4.83
N SER A 260 36.12 -1.43 4.35
CA SER A 260 37.53 -1.17 4.09
C SER A 260 38.17 -0.71 5.40
N GLY A 261 38.31 -1.65 6.31
CA GLY A 261 39.34 -1.64 7.35
C GLY A 261 40.11 -2.95 7.19
N PRO A 262 41.44 -2.94 7.09
CA PRO A 262 42.18 -4.20 6.98
C PRO A 262 42.01 -5.00 8.27
N ASP A 263 41.48 -6.23 8.15
CA ASP A 263 41.45 -7.20 9.24
C ASP A 263 42.89 -7.45 9.74
N PRO A 264 43.17 -7.29 11.04
CA PRO A 264 44.45 -7.70 11.59
C PRO A 264 44.55 -9.24 11.55
N ASP A 265 45.59 -9.72 10.89
CA ASP A 265 45.94 -11.12 10.68
C ASP A 265 45.89 -11.94 12.00
N PRO A 266 45.06 -13.01 12.10
CA PRO A 266 44.85 -13.75 13.35
C PRO A 266 46.03 -14.66 13.73
N LEU A 267 47.17 -14.57 13.04
CA LEU A 267 48.36 -15.39 13.29
C LEU A 267 49.54 -14.67 13.95
N SER A 268 49.35 -13.44 14.46
CA SER A 268 50.38 -12.77 15.27
C SER A 268 50.34 -13.26 16.72
N GLY A 269 51.11 -14.30 17.02
CA GLY A 269 51.37 -14.77 18.39
C GLY A 269 52.19 -13.77 19.22
N PRO A 270 52.21 -13.91 20.56
CA PRO A 270 52.85 -12.96 21.46
C PRO A 270 54.38 -13.11 21.44
N SER A 271 55.09 -12.10 20.93
CA SER A 271 56.52 -11.93 21.15
C SER A 271 56.76 -11.31 22.52
N ALA A 272 57.34 -12.10 23.41
CA ALA A 272 57.94 -11.67 24.65
C ALA A 272 59.13 -10.75 24.37
N ASP A 273 59.15 -9.59 25.02
CA ASP A 273 60.39 -8.93 25.41
C ASP A 273 60.21 -8.45 26.84
N ALA A 274 61.07 -9.00 27.70
CA ALA A 274 61.29 -8.57 29.06
C ALA A 274 62.27 -7.39 29.07
N ASP A 275 62.03 -6.45 29.98
CA ASP A 275 62.97 -6.03 31.04
C ASP A 275 62.73 -4.54 31.37
N GLU A 276 62.25 -4.23 32.58
CA GLU A 276 63.05 -3.46 33.53
C GLU A 276 62.38 -3.44 34.92
N SER A 277 63.19 -3.82 35.90
CA SER A 277 62.94 -3.97 37.33
C SER A 277 62.70 -2.66 38.09
N VAL A 278 61.76 -2.64 39.05
CA VAL A 278 61.97 -2.09 40.42
C VAL A 278 60.97 -2.75 41.40
N ALA A 279 61.48 -3.26 42.52
CA ALA A 279 60.76 -3.64 43.75
C ALA A 279 61.61 -3.12 44.95
N PRO A 280 61.21 -3.20 46.25
CA PRO A 280 59.90 -3.27 46.90
C PRO A 280 59.71 -2.30 48.13
N ASP A 281 58.45 -2.10 48.59
CA ASP A 281 57.92 -1.84 49.97
C ASP A 281 58.51 -0.71 50.88
N PRO A 282 57.87 -0.29 52.02
CA PRO A 282 56.71 -0.86 52.75
C PRO A 282 55.61 0.13 53.22
N ASP A 283 54.48 -0.41 53.66
CA ASP A 283 53.51 0.21 54.59
C ASP A 283 54.04 0.09 56.03
N PRO A 284 53.97 1.13 56.90
CA PRO A 284 52.94 1.14 57.95
C PRO A 284 52.59 2.53 58.54
N LEU A 285 51.32 2.74 58.95
CA LEU A 285 50.82 3.50 60.14
C LEU A 285 49.31 3.76 59.91
N ALA A 286 48.41 2.93 60.41
CA ALA A 286 47.87 2.96 61.77
C ALA A 286 47.37 4.35 62.22
N ASP A 287 46.05 4.55 62.18
CA ASP A 287 45.26 5.02 63.34
C ASP A 287 43.75 4.77 63.10
N ASP A 288 43.13 4.07 64.06
CA ASP A 288 41.72 3.64 64.14
C ASP A 288 40.87 4.70 64.93
N PRO A 289 39.55 4.55 65.23
CA PRO A 289 38.52 5.60 65.21
C PRO A 289 38.06 5.92 66.68
N PRO A 290 36.82 6.31 67.11
CA PRO A 290 35.46 5.87 66.69
C PRO A 290 34.33 6.94 66.81
N ASP A 291 33.08 6.46 66.72
CA ASP A 291 31.78 7.04 67.13
C ASP A 291 31.06 7.92 66.09
N ARG A 292 29.78 7.70 65.75
CA ARG A 292 28.67 7.50 66.69
C ARG A 292 27.40 6.98 65.96
N PHE A 293 26.86 5.88 66.48
CA PHE A 293 25.45 5.49 66.61
C PHE A 293 24.51 5.45 65.37
N ALA A 294 24.11 4.22 65.06
CA ALA A 294 22.84 3.86 64.42
C ALA A 294 21.71 3.74 65.49
N PRO A 295 20.59 3.06 65.19
CA PRO A 295 19.30 3.58 64.70
C PRO A 295 18.21 3.44 65.79
N ASP A 296 16.95 3.81 65.52
CA ASP A 296 15.79 3.14 66.14
C ASP A 296 14.50 3.37 65.32
N ASP A 297 13.73 2.29 65.29
CA ASP A 297 12.47 2.02 64.59
C ASP A 297 11.23 2.67 65.25
N GLU A 298 10.05 2.32 64.72
CA GLU A 298 8.70 2.43 65.32
C GLU A 298 8.02 3.81 65.19
N ASP A 299 6.71 3.98 65.00
CA ASP A 299 5.50 3.16 64.85
C ASP A 299 4.37 4.21 64.57
N GLY A 300 3.19 3.79 64.12
CA GLY A 300 1.98 4.59 64.38
C GLY A 300 1.08 4.89 63.18
N SER A 301 0.17 3.95 62.96
CA SER A 301 -1.21 4.03 62.49
C SER A 301 -2.01 5.36 62.51
N ASP A 302 -3.15 5.28 61.81
CA ASP A 302 -4.40 6.05 61.90
C ASP A 302 -4.49 7.35 61.07
N ASP A 303 -5.62 7.72 60.46
CA ASP A 303 -6.93 7.10 60.21
C ASP A 303 -7.69 8.10 59.30
N THR A 304 -8.72 7.61 58.65
CA THR A 304 -9.94 8.33 58.25
C THR A 304 -9.99 9.30 57.05
N ARG A 305 -10.72 8.81 56.03
CA ARG A 305 -12.12 9.17 55.70
C ARG A 305 -12.42 10.58 55.13
N ARG A 306 -13.17 10.52 54.02
CA ARG A 306 -14.15 11.47 53.43
C ARG A 306 -13.64 12.38 52.31
N GLY A 307 -14.32 12.26 51.17
CA GLY A 307 -14.24 13.15 50.02
C GLY A 307 -14.61 12.41 48.76
#